data_AF-A0A538D7V8-F1
#
_entry.id   AF-A0A538D7V8-F1
#
_cell.length_a   1.000
_cell.length_b   1.000
_cell.length_c   1.000
_cell.angle_alpha   90.00
_cell.angle_beta   90.00
_cell.angle_gamma   90.00
#
_symmetry.space_group_name_H-M   'P 1'
#
loop_
_entity.id
_entity.type
_entity.pdbx_description
1 polymer ?
#
loop_
_entity_poly.entity_id
_entity_poly.type
_entity_poly.pdbx_seq_one_letter_code
_entity_poly.pdbx_strand_id
1 'polypeptide(L)' 'MRQVATWVAAHGLLRVDVERAGEMIWAIVSPDVARMLCDARGWTQQQYAEWLEDTLVRVLLPDAHI' A
#
# COMPACT_ATOMS: atom_id res chain seq x y z
N MET A 1 -3.19 2.96 10.41
CA MET A 1 -2.19 3.08 9.32
C MET A 1 -1.57 4.46 9.18
N ARG A 2 -2.12 5.52 9.81
CA ARG A 2 -1.49 6.85 9.86
C ARG A 2 -0.02 6.83 10.31
N GLN A 3 0.33 6.05 11.33
CA GLN A 3 1.73 5.94 11.80
C GLN A 3 2.68 5.45 10.71
N VAL A 4 2.24 4.51 9.87
CA VAL A 4 3.02 4.03 8.71
C VAL A 4 3.17 5.16 7.68
N ALA A 5 2.08 5.88 7.37
CA ALA A 5 2.15 7.04 6.48
C ALA A 5 3.09 8.13 7.01
N THR A 6 3.06 8.42 8.32
CA THR A 6 4.00 9.36 8.95
C THR A 6 5.44 8.89 8.83
N TRP A 7 5.70 7.60 9.03
CA TRP A 7 7.03 7.05 8.85
C TRP A 7 7.51 7.19 7.41
N VAL A 8 6.67 6.90 6.41
CA VAL A 8 7.03 7.11 4.99
C VAL A 8 7.32 8.59 4.70
N ALA A 9 6.47 9.50 5.18
CA ALA A 9 6.66 10.95 5.01
C ALA A 9 7.94 11.48 5.67
N ALA A 10 8.44 10.82 6.71
CA ALA A 10 9.70 11.17 7.35
C ALA A 10 10.93 10.75 6.53
N HIS A 11 10.77 9.82 5.58
CA HIS A 11 11.86 9.25 4.77
C HIS A 11 11.74 9.58 3.27
N GLY A 12 10.70 10.31 2.87
CA GLY A 12 10.46 10.67 1.47
C GLY A 12 9.18 11.49 1.29
N LEU A 13 8.89 11.82 0.04
CA LEU A 13 7.67 12.54 -0.32
C LEU A 13 6.51 11.56 -0.48
N LEU A 14 5.36 11.94 0.08
CA LEU A 14 4.07 11.33 -0.24
C LEU A 14 3.40 12.14 -1.36
N ARG A 15 2.65 11.44 -2.23
CA ARG A 15 1.80 12.05 -3.26
C ARG A 15 0.63 12.84 -2.67
N VAL A 16 0.18 12.44 -1.49
CA VAL A 16 -0.96 13.01 -0.76
C VAL A 16 -0.55 13.32 0.69
N ASP A 17 -1.41 14.01 1.44
CA ASP A 17 -1.15 14.24 2.86
C ASP A 17 -1.16 12.92 3.67
N VAL A 18 -0.54 12.97 4.86
CA VAL A 18 -0.33 11.81 5.73
C VAL A 18 -1.64 11.14 6.17
N GLU A 19 -2.71 11.91 6.36
CA GLU A 19 -4.00 11.35 6.77
C GLU A 19 -4.60 10.54 5.63
N ARG A 20 -4.66 11.13 4.43
CA ARG A 20 -5.13 10.44 3.23
C ARG A 20 -4.30 9.21 2.89
N ALA A 21 -2.98 9.30 2.99
CA ALA A 21 -2.09 8.15 2.81
C ALA A 21 -2.39 7.03 3.82
N GLY A 22 -2.69 7.38 5.07
CA GLY A 22 -3.09 6.43 6.11
C GLY A 22 -4.38 5.69 5.77
N GLU A 23 -5.40 6.39 5.25
CA GLU A 23 -6.65 5.79 4.80
C GLU A 23 -6.42 4.81 3.64
N MET A 24 -5.60 5.21 2.66
CA MET A 24 -5.27 4.38 1.49
C MET A 24 -4.51 3.11 1.90
N ILE A 25 -3.50 3.23 2.77
CA ILE A 25 -2.81 2.06 3.32
C ILE A 25 -3.83 1.15 3.99
N TRP A 26 -4.66 1.67 4.91
CA TRP A 26 -5.64 0.84 5.63
C TRP A 26 -6.57 0.06 4.70
N ALA A 27 -7.06 0.69 3.63
CA ALA A 27 -7.92 0.02 2.66
C ALA A 27 -7.21 -1.13 1.92
N ILE A 28 -5.93 -0.95 1.58
CA ILE A 28 -5.17 -1.89 0.74
C ILE A 28 -4.61 -3.06 1.56
N VAL A 29 -4.03 -2.81 2.76
CA VAL A 29 -3.50 -3.88 3.64
C VAL A 29 -4.58 -4.60 4.45
N SER A 30 -5.86 -4.43 4.13
CA SER A 30 -6.94 -5.09 4.85
C SER A 30 -6.81 -6.63 4.78
N PRO A 31 -6.99 -7.36 5.91
CA PRO A 31 -7.00 -8.81 5.91
C PRO A 31 -8.03 -9.42 4.95
N ASP A 32 -9.13 -8.71 4.67
CA ASP A 32 -10.14 -9.17 3.72
C ASP A 32 -9.63 -9.17 2.28
N VAL A 33 -8.76 -8.22 1.92
CA VAL A 33 -8.11 -8.18 0.59
C VAL A 33 -7.14 -9.34 0.46
N ALA A 34 -6.31 -9.59 1.48
CA ALA A 34 -5.41 -10.74 1.51
C ALA A 34 -6.17 -12.07 1.37
N ARG A 35 -7.25 -12.24 2.15
CA ARG A 35 -8.10 -13.46 2.09
C ARG A 35 -8.77 -13.62 0.73
N MET A 36 -9.30 -12.54 0.18
CA MET A 36 -9.92 -12.57 -1.15
C MET A 36 -8.91 -13.00 -2.22
N LEU A 37 -7.71 -12.41 -2.24
CA LEU A 37 -6.72 -12.71 -3.28
C LEU A 37 -6.09 -14.09 -3.10
N CYS A 38 -5.65 -14.44 -1.89
CA CYS A 38 -4.99 -15.72 -1.65
C CYS A 38 -6.00 -16.87 -1.61
N ASP A 39 -7.03 -16.79 -0.77
CA ASP A 39 -7.90 -17.94 -0.50
C ASP A 39 -8.97 -18.12 -1.58
N ALA A 40 -9.54 -17.01 -2.09
CA ALA A 40 -10.63 -17.09 -3.08
C ALA A 40 -10.16 -16.98 -4.54
N ARG A 41 -9.00 -16.36 -4.80
CA ARG A 41 -8.46 -16.16 -6.16
C ARG A 41 -7.16 -16.95 -6.42
N GLY A 42 -6.70 -17.73 -5.44
CA GLY A 42 -5.60 -18.68 -5.61
C GLY A 42 -4.23 -18.03 -5.73
N TRP A 43 -4.07 -16.78 -5.30
CA TRP A 43 -2.76 -16.15 -5.27
C TRP A 43 -1.86 -16.83 -4.23
N THR A 44 -0.59 -16.97 -4.54
CA THR A 44 0.41 -17.29 -3.53
C THR A 44 0.66 -16.07 -2.63
N GLN A 45 1.15 -16.31 -1.42
CA GLN A 45 1.54 -15.20 -0.52
C GLN A 45 2.62 -14.30 -1.14
N GLN A 46 3.50 -14.86 -1.97
CA GLN A 46 4.50 -14.08 -2.69
C GLN A 46 3.85 -13.16 -3.74
N GLN A 47 2.91 -13.67 -4.54
CA GLN A 47 2.18 -12.84 -5.52
C GLN A 47 1.42 -11.72 -4.84
N TYR A 48 0.81 -12.00 -3.68
CA TYR A 48 0.14 -10.97 -2.88
C TYR A 48 1.12 -9.91 -2.37
N ALA A 49 2.28 -10.32 -1.84
CA ALA A 49 3.30 -9.38 -1.35
C ALA A 49 3.84 -8.48 -2.46
N GLU A 50 4.20 -9.06 -3.62
CA GLU A 50 4.70 -8.32 -4.79
C GLU A 50 3.68 -7.29 -5.29
N TRP A 51 2.42 -7.70 -5.41
CA TRP A 51 1.34 -6.81 -5.80
C TRP A 51 1.08 -5.71 -4.78
N LEU A 52 1.09 -6.05 -3.49
CA LEU A 52 0.84 -5.11 -2.41
C LEU A 52 1.92 -4.01 -2.39
N GLU A 53 3.19 -4.40 -2.56
CA GLU A 53 4.31 -3.48 -2.66
C GLU A 53 4.15 -2.53 -3.86
N ASP A 54 3.98 -3.05 -5.08
CA ASP A 54 3.82 -2.24 -6.29
C ASP A 54 2.60 -1.30 -6.19
N THR A 55 1.49 -1.80 -5.63
CA THR A 55 0.28 -1.01 -5.41
C THR A 55 0.54 0.14 -4.44
N LEU A 56 1.15 -0.13 -3.28
CA LEU A 56 1.45 0.90 -2.29
C LEU A 56 2.43 1.95 -2.84
N VAL A 57 3.46 1.53 -3.58
CA VAL A 57 4.41 2.46 -4.23
C VAL A 57 3.67 3.41 -5.19
N ARG A 58 2.84 2.87 -6.09
CA ARG A 58 2.13 3.69 -7.10
C ARG A 58 1.16 4.69 -6.49
N VAL A 59 0.47 4.31 -5.42
CA VAL A 59 -0.60 5.14 -4.86
C VAL A 59 -0.09 6.11 -3.79
N LEU A 60 1.02 5.81 -3.11
CA LEU A 60 1.55 6.64 -2.04
C LEU A 60 2.67 7.57 -2.49
N LEU A 61 3.48 7.17 -3.47
CA LEU A 61 4.65 7.94 -3.87
C LEU A 61 4.35 8.78 -5.13
N PRO A 62 5.03 9.94 -5.28
CA PRO A 62 4.98 10.69 -6.53
C PRO A 62 5.47 9.86 -7.71
N ASP A 63 4.93 10.12 -8.90
CA ASP A 63 5.45 9.51 -10.12
C ASP A 63 6.92 9.95 -10.28
N ALA A 64 7.82 8.97 -10.43
CA ALA A 64 9.21 9.27 -10.78
C ALA A 64 9.23 9.76 -12.23
N HIS A 65 9.22 11.09 -12.43
CA HIS A 65 9.62 11.67 -13.70
C HIS A 65 11.12 11.34 -13.91
N ILE A 66 11.39 10.31 -14.70
CA ILE A 66 12.68 10.12 -15.37
C ILE A 66 12.67 10.97 -16.64
#